data_AF-A0A9W5QLH9-F1
#
_entry.id   AF-A0A9W5QLH9-F1
#
_cell.length_a   1.000
_cell.length_b   1.000
_cell.length_c   1.000
_cell.angle_alpha   90.00
_cell.angle_beta   90.00
_cell.angle_gamma   90.00
#
_symmetry.space_group_name_H-M   'P 1'
#
loop_
_entity.id
_entity.type
_entity.pdbx_description
1 polymer ?
#
loop_
_entity_poly.entity_id
_entity_poly.type
_entity_poly.pdbx_seq_one_letter_code
_entity_poly.pdbx_strand_id
1 'polypeptide(L)'
;MYAERSYALAIKAKTDYPGGMYLSIDDPKRSLRYITNNGEKLILIGGESHKTGQGINTMLHYEALYSFAEATFGIDEVPYRWSAQDLITLDKLPYIGHINERNPNIFVATGYRKWGMTTGTAAAHLLKDSILKVHSPYKELYAPSRFHANPDIKTFLSQNIDVAKHLIEGKIETALRKPEDLEVGEGSVVHVNGKRAGAYKDKEGKLHIVDTTCTHLGCEVEWNNGDCTWDCPCHGSRFSIEGDVLEGPADQPLKRVDNE
;
A
#
# COMPACT_ATOMS: atom_id res chain seq x y z
N MET A 1 5.46 -11.99 -2.78
CA MET A 1 5.55 -10.58 -2.35
C MET A 1 4.21 -10.21 -1.75
N TYR A 2 4.15 -9.17 -0.93
CA TYR A 2 2.89 -8.59 -0.46
C TYR A 2 2.96 -7.06 -0.58
N ALA A 3 1.81 -6.43 -0.68
CA ALA A 3 1.70 -4.97 -0.69
C ALA A 3 1.60 -4.44 0.74
N GLU A 4 2.37 -3.39 1.04
CA GLU A 4 2.39 -2.71 2.33
C GLU A 4 2.11 -1.22 2.12
N ARG A 5 1.18 -0.67 2.90
CA ARG A 5 0.92 0.76 2.98
C ARG A 5 1.77 1.41 4.05
N SER A 6 2.11 2.69 3.84
CA SER A 6 2.78 3.53 4.82
C SER A 6 2.28 4.96 4.70
N TYR A 7 2.35 5.71 5.79
CA TYR A 7 1.76 7.04 5.90
C TYR A 7 2.82 8.09 6.21
N ALA A 8 2.58 9.32 5.80
CA ALA A 8 3.41 10.47 6.11
C ALA A 8 2.59 11.75 6.30
N LEU A 9 3.08 12.61 7.19
CA LEU A 9 2.62 13.98 7.39
C LEU A 9 3.77 14.96 7.11
N ALA A 10 3.47 16.14 6.57
CA ALA A 10 4.32 17.31 6.71
C ALA A 10 3.70 18.24 7.74
N ILE A 11 4.48 18.66 8.74
CA ILE A 11 4.02 19.59 9.77
C ILE A 11 4.85 20.88 9.77
N LYS A 12 4.20 22.00 10.10
CA LYS A 12 4.85 23.17 10.70
C LYS A 12 4.86 22.95 12.21
N ALA A 13 6.05 22.91 12.78
CA ALA A 13 6.25 22.64 14.20
C ALA A 13 6.43 23.93 15.00
N LYS A 14 5.93 23.94 16.24
CA LYS A 14 6.15 25.01 17.23
C LYS A 14 7.59 25.04 17.71
N THR A 15 8.19 23.87 17.82
CA THR A 15 9.58 23.68 18.24
C THR A 15 10.49 23.57 17.02
N ASP A 16 11.62 24.27 17.03
CA ASP A 16 12.59 24.17 15.93
C ASP A 16 13.20 22.76 15.90
N TYR A 17 13.25 22.19 14.69
CA TYR A 17 13.83 20.87 14.48
C TYR A 17 15.32 21.03 14.20
N PRO A 18 16.21 20.25 14.87
CA PRO A 18 17.66 20.43 14.76
C PRO A 18 18.23 20.08 13.38
N GLY A 19 17.41 19.58 12.46
CA GLY A 19 17.81 19.14 11.12
C GLY A 19 18.18 17.66 11.08
N GLY A 20 18.46 17.15 9.88
CA GLY A 20 18.85 15.75 9.64
C GLY A 20 17.70 14.81 9.28
N MET A 21 18.06 13.54 9.09
CA MET A 21 17.17 12.42 8.78
C MET A 21 17.36 11.33 9.83
N TYR A 22 16.27 10.90 10.47
CA TYR A 22 16.31 9.89 11.52
C TYR A 22 15.28 8.79 11.27
N LEU A 23 15.57 7.61 11.81
CA LEU A 23 14.67 6.47 11.86
C LEU A 23 14.72 5.91 13.30
N SER A 24 13.56 5.75 13.92
CA SER A 24 13.47 5.23 15.29
C SER A 24 13.84 3.74 15.36
N ILE A 25 14.41 3.35 16.49
CA ILE A 25 14.62 1.93 16.83
C ILE A 25 13.38 1.30 17.44
N ASP A 26 12.50 2.10 18.04
CA ASP A 26 11.28 1.67 18.75
C ASP A 26 10.13 1.30 17.80
N ASP A 27 9.12 0.63 18.33
CA ASP A 27 7.86 0.35 17.66
C ASP A 27 6.71 1.13 18.33
N PRO A 28 5.83 1.79 17.56
CA PRO A 28 5.80 1.84 16.10
C PRO A 28 6.96 2.68 15.50
N LYS A 29 7.50 2.24 14.36
CA LYS A 29 8.61 2.93 13.69
C LYS A 29 8.21 4.34 13.26
N ARG A 30 9.16 5.28 13.37
CA ARG A 30 9.03 6.68 12.94
C ARG A 30 10.24 7.10 12.12
N SER A 31 9.96 7.65 10.94
CA SER A 31 10.92 8.32 10.08
C SER A 31 10.73 9.83 10.25
N LEU A 32 11.82 10.55 10.44
CA LEU A 32 11.83 12.01 10.55
C LEU A 32 12.78 12.59 9.51
N ARG A 33 12.32 13.58 8.76
CA ARG A 33 13.15 14.32 7.82
C ARG A 33 12.76 15.77 7.78
N TYR A 34 13.76 16.64 7.79
CA TYR A 34 13.59 18.05 7.52
C TYR A 34 13.47 18.34 6.02
N ILE A 35 12.54 19.23 5.65
CA ILE A 35 12.47 19.81 4.31
C ILE A 35 12.22 21.32 4.38
N THR A 36 12.62 22.02 3.33
CA THR A 36 12.22 23.41 3.10
C THR A 36 11.25 23.45 1.92
N ASN A 37 10.08 24.05 2.10
CA ASN A 37 9.07 24.23 1.05
C ASN A 37 8.74 25.72 0.94
N ASN A 38 9.03 26.34 -0.20
CA ASN A 38 8.82 27.79 -0.43
C ASN A 38 9.40 28.69 0.68
N GLY A 39 10.54 28.31 1.25
CA GLY A 39 11.18 29.04 2.35
C GLY A 39 10.65 28.71 3.74
N GLU A 40 9.54 27.98 3.86
CA GLU A 40 9.02 27.49 5.14
C GLU A 40 9.68 26.17 5.54
N LYS A 41 9.97 26.04 6.84
CA LYS A 41 10.52 24.83 7.44
C LYS A 41 9.40 23.83 7.72
N LEU A 42 9.52 22.60 7.23
CA LEU A 42 8.59 21.52 7.55
C LEU A 42 9.33 20.28 8.06
N ILE A 43 8.68 19.54 8.93
CA ILE A 43 9.13 18.21 9.34
C ILE A 43 8.24 17.18 8.64
N LEU A 44 8.85 16.31 7.84
CA LEU A 44 8.22 15.11 7.33
C LEU A 44 8.32 14.00 8.38
N ILE A 45 7.17 13.41 8.70
CA ILE A 45 7.04 12.35 9.70
C ILE A 45 6.38 11.18 9.01
N GLY A 46 7.08 10.06 8.90
CA GLY A 46 6.58 8.84 8.24
C GLY A 46 6.49 7.65 9.18
N GLY A 47 5.58 6.72 8.92
CA GLY A 47 5.44 5.50 9.71
C GLY A 47 4.15 4.75 9.44
N GLU A 48 3.63 4.08 10.48
CA GLU A 48 2.30 3.47 10.51
C GLU A 48 2.05 2.46 9.40
N SER A 49 3.01 1.56 9.20
CA SER A 49 2.96 0.63 8.08
C SER A 49 2.12 -0.60 8.38
N HIS A 50 1.34 -1.05 7.40
CA HIS A 50 0.51 -2.24 7.50
C HIS A 50 0.28 -2.85 6.11
N LYS A 51 -0.19 -4.10 6.05
CA LYS A 51 -0.55 -4.72 4.78
C LYS A 51 -1.73 -3.99 4.13
N THR A 52 -1.66 -3.75 2.83
CA THR A 52 -2.75 -3.11 2.07
C THR A 52 -4.07 -3.84 2.27
N GLY A 53 -5.18 -3.09 2.42
CA GLY A 53 -6.53 -3.64 2.58
C GLY A 53 -6.77 -4.39 3.89
N GLN A 54 -5.79 -4.45 4.80
CA GLN A 54 -5.88 -5.14 6.08
C GLN A 54 -5.67 -4.15 7.24
N GLY A 55 -6.37 -4.38 8.35
CA GLY A 55 -6.15 -3.64 9.59
C GLY A 55 -7.38 -2.86 10.03
N ILE A 56 -7.14 -1.65 10.53
CA ILE A 56 -8.16 -0.78 11.12
C ILE A 56 -8.52 0.36 10.15
N ASN A 57 -9.41 1.25 10.58
CA ASN A 57 -9.67 2.49 9.86
C ASN A 57 -8.35 3.23 9.56
N THR A 58 -8.03 3.38 8.27
CA THR A 58 -6.75 3.93 7.81
C THR A 58 -6.52 5.39 8.19
N MET A 59 -7.55 6.14 8.54
CA MET A 59 -7.40 7.48 9.12
C MET A 59 -6.67 7.46 10.46
N LEU A 60 -6.80 6.40 11.25
CA LEU A 60 -6.12 6.24 12.54
C LEU A 60 -4.59 6.22 12.40
N HIS A 61 -4.06 5.81 11.25
CA HIS A 61 -2.63 5.89 10.96
C HIS A 61 -2.16 7.35 10.83
N TYR A 62 -2.93 8.22 10.17
CA TYR A 62 -2.63 9.65 10.14
C TYR A 62 -2.75 10.27 11.54
N GLU A 63 -3.76 9.90 12.32
CA GLU A 63 -3.94 10.38 13.70
C GLU A 63 -2.81 9.93 14.64
N ALA A 64 -2.28 8.72 14.46
CA ALA A 64 -1.14 8.23 15.22
C ALA A 64 0.14 9.01 14.90
N LEU A 65 0.36 9.38 13.63
CA LEU A 65 1.46 10.27 13.25
C LEU A 65 1.26 11.68 13.81
N TYR A 66 0.03 12.21 13.75
CA TYR A 66 -0.33 13.51 14.31
C TYR A 66 -0.08 13.55 15.84
N SER A 67 -0.55 12.54 16.56
CA SER A 67 -0.40 12.46 18.02
C SER A 67 1.08 12.43 18.44
N PHE A 68 1.89 11.65 17.73
CA PHE A 68 3.34 11.63 17.93
C PHE A 68 3.98 12.98 17.63
N ALA A 69 3.60 13.61 16.52
CA ALA A 69 4.09 14.90 16.09
C ALA A 69 3.77 16.02 17.09
N GLU A 70 2.53 16.07 17.57
CA GLU A 70 2.07 17.04 18.58
C GLU A 70 2.85 16.87 19.88
N ALA A 71 2.98 15.63 20.37
CA ALA A 71 3.70 15.35 21.61
C ALA A 71 5.21 15.67 21.53
N THR A 72 5.82 15.52 20.35
CA THR A 72 7.28 15.66 20.18
C THR A 72 7.70 17.08 19.83
N PHE A 73 6.96 17.75 18.95
CA PHE A 73 7.36 19.03 18.38
C PHE A 73 6.36 20.16 18.64
N GLY A 74 5.10 19.82 18.98
CA GLY A 74 3.96 20.72 18.89
C GLY A 74 3.66 21.10 17.44
N ILE A 75 2.40 21.09 17.04
CA ILE A 75 1.96 21.38 15.68
C ILE A 75 1.31 22.76 15.65
N ASP A 76 1.73 23.57 14.68
CA ASP A 76 1.02 24.77 14.25
C ASP A 76 0.08 24.46 13.08
N GLU A 77 0.56 23.69 12.10
CA GLU A 77 -0.18 23.35 10.89
C GLU A 77 0.25 21.99 10.34
N VAL A 78 -0.67 21.27 9.70
CA VAL A 78 -0.38 20.05 8.91
C VAL A 78 -0.76 20.33 7.45
N PRO A 79 0.11 21.01 6.67
CA PRO A 79 -0.23 21.41 5.31
C PRO A 79 -0.44 20.21 4.37
N TYR A 80 0.16 19.05 4.67
CA TYR A 80 0.11 17.91 3.77
C TYR A 80 0.09 16.56 4.51
N ARG A 81 -0.55 15.60 3.86
CA ARG A 81 -0.51 14.18 4.22
C ARG A 81 -0.36 13.34 2.95
N TRP A 82 0.30 12.20 3.07
CA TRP A 82 0.47 11.24 1.99
C TRP A 82 0.42 9.81 2.51
N SER A 83 0.06 8.91 1.61
CA SER A 83 0.25 7.49 1.79
C SER A 83 0.98 6.94 0.57
N ALA A 84 1.68 5.83 0.76
CA ALA A 84 2.36 5.10 -0.30
C ALA A 84 2.06 3.61 -0.16
N GLN A 85 2.21 2.88 -1.26
CA GLN A 85 2.11 1.43 -1.30
C GLN A 85 3.38 0.86 -1.92
N ASP A 86 4.01 -0.07 -1.21
CA ASP A 86 5.25 -0.70 -1.61
C ASP A 86 5.11 -2.22 -1.69
N LEU A 87 5.74 -2.83 -2.69
CA LEU A 87 5.86 -4.27 -2.78
C LEU A 87 7.03 -4.77 -1.93
N ILE A 88 6.72 -5.67 -1.00
CA ILE A 88 7.68 -6.28 -0.08
C ILE A 88 7.98 -7.72 -0.51
N THR A 89 9.26 -8.01 -0.73
CA THR A 89 9.77 -9.37 -0.97
C THR A 89 9.92 -10.14 0.33
N LEU A 90 9.93 -11.47 0.23
CA LEU A 90 9.90 -12.35 1.40
C LEU A 90 11.17 -12.26 2.25
N ASP A 91 12.33 -12.17 1.59
CA ASP A 91 13.64 -12.00 2.21
C ASP A 91 14.07 -10.53 2.35
N LYS A 92 13.17 -9.61 2.00
CA LYS A 92 13.37 -8.16 2.07
C LYS A 92 14.44 -7.59 1.12
N LEU A 93 14.90 -8.37 0.14
CA LEU A 93 15.77 -7.92 -0.96
C LEU A 93 14.99 -7.79 -2.27
N PRO A 94 15.22 -6.77 -3.12
CA PRO A 94 14.52 -6.63 -4.38
C PRO A 94 14.80 -7.79 -5.35
N TYR A 95 13.91 -7.96 -6.32
CA TYR A 95 14.06 -8.91 -7.42
C TYR A 95 14.54 -8.15 -8.64
N ILE A 96 15.79 -8.41 -9.08
CA ILE A 96 16.45 -7.70 -10.18
C ILE A 96 17.14 -8.74 -11.08
N GLY A 97 16.76 -8.79 -12.36
CA GLY A 97 17.38 -9.66 -13.35
C GLY A 97 16.36 -10.32 -14.27
N HIS A 98 16.73 -11.45 -14.86
CA HIS A 98 15.83 -12.21 -15.74
C HIS A 98 14.62 -12.74 -14.96
N ILE A 99 13.44 -12.68 -15.56
CA ILE A 99 12.22 -13.20 -14.93
C ILE A 99 12.30 -14.72 -14.70
N ASN A 100 12.84 -15.46 -15.67
CA ASN A 100 13.10 -16.89 -15.60
C ASN A 100 14.00 -17.33 -16.78
N GLU A 101 14.53 -18.55 -16.71
CA GLU A 101 15.42 -19.12 -17.74
C GLU A 101 14.75 -19.33 -19.10
N ARG A 102 13.42 -19.57 -19.12
CA ARG A 102 12.67 -19.80 -20.37
C ARG A 102 12.43 -18.51 -21.16
N ASN A 103 12.54 -17.35 -20.50
CA ASN A 103 12.29 -16.04 -21.08
C ASN A 103 13.49 -15.11 -20.86
N PRO A 104 14.65 -15.39 -21.48
CA PRO A 104 15.90 -14.69 -21.21
C PRO A 104 15.88 -13.21 -21.62
N ASN A 105 14.92 -12.79 -22.45
CA ASN A 105 14.80 -11.40 -22.89
C ASN A 105 13.86 -10.55 -22.02
N ILE A 106 13.25 -11.14 -20.99
CA ILE A 106 12.36 -10.42 -20.07
C ILE A 106 13.09 -10.22 -18.74
N PHE A 107 13.21 -8.95 -18.35
CA PHE A 107 13.84 -8.54 -17.11
C PHE A 107 12.80 -7.96 -16.16
N VAL A 108 13.04 -8.13 -14.86
CA VAL A 108 12.24 -7.52 -13.79
C VAL A 108 13.16 -6.75 -12.86
N ALA A 109 12.63 -5.68 -12.29
CA ALA A 109 13.26 -4.90 -11.24
C ALA A 109 12.15 -4.36 -10.34
N THR A 110 11.89 -5.06 -9.23
CA THR A 110 10.72 -4.82 -8.39
C THR A 110 10.98 -5.21 -6.94
N GLY A 111 10.00 -5.00 -6.07
CA GLY A 111 10.08 -5.41 -4.68
C GLY A 111 11.11 -4.59 -3.88
N TYR A 112 11.29 -3.32 -4.28
CA TYR A 112 12.26 -2.40 -3.67
C TYR A 112 11.93 -2.03 -2.23
N ARG A 113 10.73 -2.38 -1.75
CA ARG A 113 10.21 -1.90 -0.48
C ARG A 113 10.29 -0.37 -0.48
N LYS A 114 10.62 0.22 0.66
CA LYS A 114 10.74 1.67 0.85
C LYS A 114 12.05 2.28 0.34
N TRP A 115 12.86 1.53 -0.43
CA TRP A 115 14.23 1.89 -0.80
C TRP A 115 14.42 2.13 -2.31
N GLY A 116 13.32 2.27 -3.07
CA GLY A 116 13.31 2.38 -4.53
C GLY A 116 14.29 3.40 -5.12
N MET A 117 14.46 4.58 -4.49
CA MET A 117 15.41 5.59 -4.96
C MET A 117 16.86 5.09 -4.96
N THR A 118 17.25 4.30 -3.96
CA THR A 118 18.62 3.74 -3.85
C THR A 118 18.77 2.47 -4.66
N THR A 119 17.82 1.54 -4.53
CA THR A 119 17.90 0.23 -5.16
C THR A 119 17.57 0.27 -6.66
N GLY A 120 16.90 1.31 -7.13
CA GLY A 120 16.67 1.56 -8.56
C GLY A 120 17.97 1.80 -9.31
N THR A 121 18.92 2.54 -8.74
CA THR A 121 20.27 2.71 -9.32
C THR A 121 21.02 1.39 -9.37
N ALA A 122 21.01 0.60 -8.28
CA ALA A 122 21.60 -0.72 -8.27
C ALA A 122 20.98 -1.64 -9.34
N ALA A 123 19.66 -1.56 -9.53
CA ALA A 123 18.97 -2.30 -10.57
C ALA A 123 19.42 -1.90 -11.97
N ALA A 124 19.56 -0.60 -12.24
CA ALA A 124 20.06 -0.12 -13.53
C ALA A 124 21.44 -0.70 -13.86
N HIS A 125 22.36 -0.72 -12.90
CA HIS A 125 23.68 -1.32 -13.08
C HIS A 125 23.60 -2.82 -13.39
N LEU A 126 22.82 -3.57 -12.60
CA LEU A 126 22.68 -5.02 -12.76
C LEU A 126 22.02 -5.42 -14.09
N LEU A 127 21.00 -4.68 -14.50
CA LEU A 127 20.32 -4.91 -15.78
C LEU A 127 21.24 -4.57 -16.96
N LYS A 128 21.96 -3.45 -16.89
CA LYS A 128 22.96 -3.08 -17.91
C LYS A 128 24.05 -4.15 -18.04
N ASP A 129 24.61 -4.62 -16.93
CA ASP A 129 25.61 -5.69 -16.93
C ASP A 129 25.04 -6.99 -17.53
N SER A 130 23.81 -7.36 -17.17
CA SER A 130 23.14 -8.55 -17.71
C SER A 130 22.91 -8.46 -19.23
N ILE A 131 22.47 -7.31 -19.72
CA ILE A 131 22.24 -7.04 -21.15
C ILE A 131 23.57 -7.08 -21.94
N LEU A 132 24.62 -6.46 -21.39
CA LEU A 132 25.94 -6.42 -22.02
C LEU A 132 26.75 -7.70 -21.80
N LYS A 133 26.19 -8.70 -21.10
CA LYS A 133 26.87 -9.95 -20.72
C LYS A 133 28.16 -9.73 -19.95
N VAL A 134 28.20 -8.68 -19.13
CA VAL A 134 29.29 -8.36 -18.21
C VAL A 134 29.03 -9.07 -16.88
N HIS A 135 30.07 -9.64 -16.27
CA HIS A 135 29.96 -10.27 -14.96
C HIS A 135 29.63 -9.21 -13.88
N SER A 136 28.67 -9.52 -13.01
CA SER A 136 28.34 -8.69 -11.85
C SER A 136 28.32 -9.56 -10.59
N PRO A 137 29.07 -9.20 -9.53
CA PRO A 137 29.15 -9.98 -8.30
C PRO A 137 27.82 -10.03 -7.54
N TYR A 138 26.88 -9.12 -7.83
CA TYR A 138 25.58 -9.06 -7.16
C TYR A 138 24.45 -9.76 -7.92
N LYS A 139 24.73 -10.35 -9.09
CA LYS A 139 23.71 -10.98 -9.94
C LYS A 139 22.89 -12.03 -9.19
N GLU A 140 23.55 -12.95 -8.51
CA GLU A 140 22.90 -14.06 -7.80
C GLU A 140 22.09 -13.57 -6.59
N LEU A 141 22.62 -12.57 -5.88
CA LEU A 141 21.97 -11.99 -4.69
C LEU A 141 20.59 -11.39 -5.00
N TYR A 142 20.43 -10.76 -6.17
CA TYR A 142 19.18 -10.12 -6.54
C TYR A 142 18.33 -10.91 -7.53
N ALA A 143 18.83 -12.04 -8.04
CA ALA A 143 18.12 -12.85 -9.02
C ALA A 143 16.70 -13.21 -8.51
N PRO A 144 15.64 -13.06 -9.33
CA PRO A 144 14.29 -13.47 -8.94
C PRO A 144 14.19 -14.97 -8.59
N SER A 145 15.08 -15.79 -9.18
CA SER A 145 15.17 -17.23 -8.97
C SER A 145 16.02 -17.66 -7.76
N ARG A 146 16.59 -16.74 -6.98
CA ARG A 146 17.55 -17.06 -5.90
C ARG A 146 17.03 -17.98 -4.78
N PHE A 147 15.73 -18.24 -4.72
CA PHE A 147 15.10 -19.08 -3.70
C PHE A 147 15.11 -20.58 -4.02
N HIS A 148 15.84 -21.00 -5.06
CA HIS A 148 16.09 -22.42 -5.27
C HIS A 148 16.91 -22.98 -4.08
N ALA A 149 16.21 -23.60 -3.12
CA ALA A 149 16.71 -24.34 -1.96
C ALA A 149 16.93 -23.61 -0.60
N ASN A 150 16.07 -22.66 -0.20
CA ASN A 150 16.09 -22.07 1.17
C ASN A 150 14.71 -22.23 1.88
N PRO A 151 14.64 -22.33 3.23
CA PRO A 151 13.43 -22.66 4.00
C PRO A 151 12.36 -21.54 4.07
N ASP A 152 12.46 -20.51 3.23
CA ASP A 152 11.46 -19.45 3.04
C ASP A 152 10.10 -19.95 2.50
N ILE A 153 9.98 -21.25 2.24
CA ILE A 153 8.71 -21.96 2.01
C ILE A 153 7.70 -21.66 3.13
N LYS A 154 8.14 -21.54 4.40
CA LYS A 154 7.23 -21.19 5.51
C LYS A 154 6.58 -19.83 5.32
N THR A 155 7.36 -18.83 4.91
CA THR A 155 6.86 -17.47 4.68
C THR A 155 5.96 -17.44 3.45
N PHE A 156 6.33 -18.14 2.37
CA PHE A 156 5.48 -18.31 1.19
C PHE A 156 4.12 -18.95 1.54
N LEU A 157 4.14 -20.01 2.36
CA LEU A 157 2.93 -20.67 2.85
C LEU A 157 2.08 -19.71 3.71
N SER A 158 2.69 -18.95 4.63
CA SER A 158 1.95 -18.00 5.48
C SER A 158 1.25 -16.89 4.69
N GLN A 159 1.87 -16.35 3.63
CA GLN A 159 1.25 -15.31 2.82
C GLN A 159 0.09 -15.89 1.98
N ASN A 160 0.25 -17.10 1.44
CA ASN A 160 -0.85 -17.77 0.73
C ASN A 160 -2.00 -18.17 1.67
N ILE A 161 -1.71 -18.53 2.92
CA ILE A 161 -2.73 -18.77 3.95
C ILE A 161 -3.48 -17.48 4.27
N ASP A 162 -2.78 -16.36 4.43
CA ASP A 162 -3.39 -15.04 4.66
C ASP A 162 -4.32 -14.66 3.50
N VAL A 163 -3.88 -14.84 2.26
CA VAL A 163 -4.72 -14.65 1.06
C VAL A 163 -5.95 -15.54 1.10
N ALA A 164 -5.80 -16.83 1.40
CA ALA A 164 -6.92 -17.76 1.48
C ALA A 164 -7.92 -17.39 2.59
N LYS A 165 -7.43 -16.89 3.73
CA LYS A 165 -8.26 -16.36 4.81
C LYS A 165 -9.13 -15.21 4.31
N HIS A 166 -8.51 -14.19 3.72
CA HIS A 166 -9.23 -12.99 3.22
C HIS A 166 -10.18 -13.30 2.06
N LEU A 167 -9.82 -14.26 1.20
CA LEU A 167 -10.69 -14.73 0.11
C LEU A 167 -12.00 -15.34 0.64
N ILE A 168 -11.96 -16.02 1.80
CA ILE A 168 -13.13 -16.68 2.41
C ILE A 168 -13.86 -15.74 3.37
N GLU A 169 -13.13 -15.03 4.23
CA GLU A 169 -13.69 -14.18 5.29
C GLU A 169 -14.62 -13.10 4.73
N GLY A 170 -14.18 -12.36 3.70
CA GLY A 170 -15.01 -11.33 3.09
C GLY A 170 -16.28 -11.87 2.41
N LYS A 171 -16.26 -13.13 1.95
CA LYS A 171 -17.42 -13.79 1.31
C LYS A 171 -18.48 -14.23 2.32
N ILE A 172 -18.11 -14.43 3.58
CA ILE A 172 -19.01 -14.87 4.66
C ILE A 172 -19.45 -13.69 5.53
N GLU A 173 -18.64 -12.63 5.59
CA GLU A 173 -18.95 -11.44 6.35
C GLU A 173 -20.24 -10.78 5.84
N THR A 174 -21.22 -10.66 6.75
CA THR A 174 -22.53 -10.10 6.44
C THR A 174 -22.51 -8.59 6.68
N ALA A 175 -22.55 -7.82 5.61
CA ALA A 175 -22.76 -6.38 5.71
C ALA A 175 -24.19 -6.10 6.20
N LEU A 176 -24.33 -5.39 7.32
CA LEU A 176 -25.63 -5.04 7.90
C LEU A 176 -26.14 -3.64 7.48
N ARG A 177 -25.25 -2.81 6.93
CA ARG A 177 -25.56 -1.43 6.53
C ARG A 177 -26.11 -1.37 5.11
N LYS A 178 -26.98 -0.41 4.86
CA LYS A 178 -27.46 -0.07 3.52
C LYS A 178 -26.76 1.20 3.00
N PRO A 179 -26.74 1.45 1.67
CA PRO A 179 -26.18 2.67 1.11
C PRO A 179 -26.78 3.95 1.71
N GLU A 180 -28.07 3.92 2.05
CA GLU A 180 -28.78 5.09 2.59
C GLU A 180 -28.25 5.51 3.97
N ASP A 181 -27.73 4.55 4.76
CA ASP A 181 -27.21 4.74 6.11
C ASP A 181 -25.85 5.45 6.16
N LEU A 182 -25.23 5.73 5.00
CA LEU A 182 -23.93 6.40 4.93
C LEU A 182 -24.06 7.91 5.16
N GLU A 183 -23.12 8.50 5.87
CA GLU A 183 -22.98 9.96 5.93
C GLU A 183 -22.26 10.50 4.68
N VAL A 184 -22.37 11.80 4.43
CA VAL A 184 -21.62 12.46 3.34
C VAL A 184 -20.12 12.35 3.61
N GLY A 185 -19.37 11.83 2.64
CA GLY A 185 -17.94 11.54 2.75
C GLY A 185 -17.63 10.18 3.39
N GLU A 186 -18.64 9.37 3.71
CA GLU A 186 -18.46 8.04 4.28
C GLU A 186 -18.48 6.96 3.19
N GLY A 187 -17.62 5.96 3.33
CA GLY A 187 -17.70 4.72 2.58
C GLY A 187 -17.70 3.52 3.50
N SER A 188 -18.37 2.46 3.08
CA SER A 188 -18.46 1.20 3.82
C SER A 188 -18.86 0.07 2.89
N VAL A 189 -18.53 -1.14 3.29
CA VAL A 189 -19.22 -2.32 2.78
C VAL A 189 -20.68 -2.25 3.22
N VAL A 190 -21.59 -2.48 2.28
CA VAL A 190 -23.04 -2.40 2.43
C VAL A 190 -23.72 -3.61 1.79
N HIS A 191 -25.03 -3.71 1.98
CA HIS A 191 -25.87 -4.73 1.39
C HIS A 191 -26.85 -4.11 0.38
N VAL A 192 -26.79 -4.55 -0.88
CA VAL A 192 -27.67 -4.08 -1.97
C VAL A 192 -28.25 -5.30 -2.67
N ASN A 193 -29.57 -5.36 -2.80
CA ASN A 193 -30.28 -6.41 -3.53
C ASN A 193 -29.88 -7.86 -3.14
N GLY A 194 -29.71 -8.11 -1.85
CA GLY A 194 -29.34 -9.44 -1.34
C GLY A 194 -27.85 -9.77 -1.44
N LYS A 195 -27.00 -8.82 -1.88
CA LYS A 195 -25.58 -9.03 -2.15
C LYS A 195 -24.71 -8.02 -1.42
N ARG A 196 -23.48 -8.43 -1.08
CA ARG A 196 -22.41 -7.54 -0.61
C ARG A 196 -22.03 -6.58 -1.73
N ALA A 197 -21.89 -5.31 -1.39
CA ALA A 197 -21.39 -4.26 -2.27
C ALA A 197 -20.57 -3.27 -1.45
N GLY A 198 -19.81 -2.41 -2.13
CA GLY A 198 -19.11 -1.28 -1.54
C GLY A 198 -19.85 -0.02 -1.93
N ALA A 199 -20.13 0.86 -0.97
CA ALA A 199 -20.74 2.15 -1.27
C ALA A 199 -19.92 3.29 -0.65
N TYR A 200 -19.85 4.40 -1.37
CA TYR A 200 -19.32 5.68 -0.89
C TYR A 200 -20.31 6.78 -1.23
N LYS A 201 -20.62 7.64 -0.26
CA LYS A 201 -21.47 8.83 -0.46
C LYS A 201 -20.55 10.05 -0.60
N ASP A 202 -20.53 10.68 -1.77
CA ASP A 202 -19.65 11.81 -2.01
C ASP A 202 -20.14 13.11 -1.34
N LYS A 203 -19.36 14.18 -1.50
CA LYS A 203 -19.64 15.51 -0.93
C LYS A 203 -20.94 16.15 -1.45
N GLU A 204 -21.43 15.72 -2.60
CA GLU A 204 -22.68 16.18 -3.20
C GLU A 204 -23.87 15.29 -2.77
N GLY A 205 -23.61 14.25 -1.96
CA GLY A 205 -24.61 13.30 -1.47
C GLY A 205 -24.90 12.17 -2.47
N LYS A 206 -24.17 12.09 -3.58
CA LYS A 206 -24.36 11.02 -4.57
C LYS A 206 -23.67 9.74 -4.09
N LEU A 207 -24.39 8.63 -4.24
CA LEU A 207 -23.88 7.30 -3.94
C LEU A 207 -23.12 6.72 -5.14
N HIS A 208 -21.94 6.19 -4.85
CA HIS A 208 -21.12 5.40 -5.76
C HIS A 208 -21.08 3.98 -5.22
N ILE A 209 -21.66 3.03 -5.96
CA ILE A 209 -21.80 1.65 -5.51
C ILE A 209 -21.09 0.71 -6.49
N VAL A 210 -20.26 -0.17 -5.95
CA VAL A 210 -19.44 -1.13 -6.70
C VAL A 210 -19.55 -2.53 -6.13
N ASP A 211 -19.34 -3.54 -6.97
CA ASP A 211 -19.07 -4.91 -6.56
C ASP A 211 -17.72 -4.94 -5.85
N THR A 212 -17.68 -5.49 -4.63
CA THR A 212 -16.44 -5.59 -3.85
C THR A 212 -15.52 -6.71 -4.31
N THR A 213 -15.96 -7.56 -5.26
CA THR A 213 -15.15 -8.65 -5.79
C THR A 213 -14.00 -8.10 -6.64
N CYS A 214 -12.79 -8.16 -6.10
CA CYS A 214 -11.57 -7.77 -6.79
C CYS A 214 -11.41 -8.56 -8.09
N THR A 215 -11.25 -7.84 -9.19
CA THR A 215 -11.11 -8.39 -10.56
C THR A 215 -9.80 -9.14 -10.81
N HIS A 216 -8.83 -9.09 -9.89
CA HIS A 216 -7.60 -9.87 -10.00
C HIS A 216 -7.85 -11.38 -9.75
N LEU A 217 -8.25 -11.75 -8.53
CA LEU A 217 -8.44 -13.15 -8.11
C LEU A 217 -9.69 -13.37 -7.23
N GLY A 218 -10.59 -12.39 -7.15
CA GLY A 218 -11.91 -12.56 -6.53
C GLY A 218 -12.02 -12.34 -5.02
N CYS A 219 -10.97 -11.87 -4.35
CA CYS A 219 -11.06 -11.42 -2.95
C CYS A 219 -12.00 -10.23 -2.82
N GLU A 220 -12.66 -10.08 -1.67
CA GLU A 220 -13.42 -8.86 -1.39
C GLU A 220 -12.47 -7.71 -1.05
N VAL A 221 -12.71 -6.54 -1.63
CA VAL A 221 -11.99 -5.30 -1.32
C VAL A 221 -12.56 -4.64 -0.06
N GLU A 222 -11.70 -3.90 0.63
CA GLU A 222 -12.03 -3.19 1.86
C GLU A 222 -11.97 -1.67 1.67
N TRP A 223 -12.77 -0.94 2.44
CA TRP A 223 -12.81 0.52 2.34
C TRP A 223 -11.60 1.18 3.04
N ASN A 224 -10.87 2.02 2.30
CA ASN A 224 -9.77 2.82 2.78
C ASN A 224 -10.22 4.29 2.94
N ASN A 225 -10.62 4.66 4.16
CA ASN A 225 -11.06 6.00 4.53
C ASN A 225 -9.99 7.10 4.32
N GLY A 226 -8.71 6.74 4.49
CA GLY A 226 -7.60 7.69 4.40
C GLY A 226 -7.41 8.29 3.01
N ASP A 227 -7.69 7.51 1.98
CA ASP A 227 -7.54 7.91 0.57
C ASP A 227 -8.86 7.89 -0.23
N CYS A 228 -9.97 7.46 0.39
CA CYS A 228 -11.25 7.17 -0.27
C CYS A 228 -11.10 6.17 -1.44
N THR A 229 -10.53 5.00 -1.17
CA THR A 229 -10.32 3.94 -2.16
C THR A 229 -10.82 2.59 -1.69
N TRP A 230 -11.01 1.67 -2.62
CA TRP A 230 -11.23 0.26 -2.32
C TRP A 230 -9.93 -0.51 -2.48
N ASP A 231 -9.43 -1.11 -1.40
CA ASP A 231 -8.13 -1.76 -1.35
C ASP A 231 -8.29 -3.28 -1.12
N CYS A 232 -7.68 -4.08 -1.99
CA CYS A 232 -7.75 -5.54 -1.91
C CYS A 232 -6.74 -6.10 -0.88
N PRO A 233 -7.20 -6.80 0.18
CA PRO A 233 -6.33 -7.34 1.24
C PRO A 233 -5.39 -8.44 0.79
N CYS A 234 -5.66 -9.07 -0.36
CA CYS A 234 -4.91 -10.23 -0.83
C CYS A 234 -3.60 -9.85 -1.52
N HIS A 235 -3.69 -9.00 -2.57
CA HIS A 235 -2.54 -8.68 -3.43
C HIS A 235 -2.32 -7.18 -3.62
N GLY A 236 -3.13 -6.34 -2.96
CA GLY A 236 -2.95 -4.89 -2.96
C GLY A 236 -3.49 -4.14 -4.17
N SER A 237 -4.37 -4.74 -4.99
CA SER A 237 -5.09 -3.96 -6.00
C SER A 237 -5.90 -2.86 -5.36
N ARG A 238 -5.92 -1.67 -5.97
CA ARG A 238 -6.64 -0.51 -5.47
C ARG A 238 -7.55 0.05 -6.53
N PHE A 239 -8.73 0.50 -6.11
CA PHE A 239 -9.75 1.02 -6.99
C PHE A 239 -10.31 2.35 -6.47
N SER A 240 -10.74 3.22 -7.39
CA SER A 240 -11.41 4.48 -7.05
C SER A 240 -12.80 4.22 -6.45
N ILE A 241 -13.46 5.27 -5.97
CA ILE A 241 -14.85 5.20 -5.48
C ILE A 241 -15.82 4.73 -6.58
N GLU A 242 -15.49 4.95 -7.85
CA GLU A 242 -16.26 4.52 -9.02
C GLU A 242 -15.88 3.11 -9.54
N GLY A 243 -14.86 2.49 -8.94
CA GLY A 243 -14.35 1.16 -9.29
C GLY A 243 -13.18 1.15 -10.28
N ASP A 244 -12.70 2.30 -10.74
CA ASP A 244 -11.60 2.37 -11.69
C ASP A 244 -10.28 1.86 -11.07
N VAL A 245 -9.46 1.15 -11.84
CA VAL A 245 -8.18 0.63 -11.34
C VAL A 245 -7.22 1.80 -11.09
N LEU A 246 -6.84 1.98 -9.82
CA LEU A 246 -5.79 2.93 -9.42
C LEU A 246 -4.43 2.24 -9.33
N GLU A 247 -4.41 0.99 -8.88
CA GLU A 247 -3.19 0.22 -8.72
C GLU A 247 -3.46 -1.28 -8.94
N GLY A 248 -2.57 -1.94 -9.68
CA GLY A 248 -2.65 -3.37 -9.96
C GLY A 248 -2.39 -4.24 -8.73
N PRO A 249 -2.42 -5.58 -8.86
CA PRO A 249 -2.34 -6.34 -10.12
C PRO A 249 -3.63 -6.47 -10.94
N ALA A 250 -4.80 -6.08 -10.43
CA ALA A 250 -6.01 -5.99 -11.24
C ALA A 250 -5.80 -5.08 -12.46
N ASP A 251 -6.32 -5.49 -13.61
CA ASP A 251 -6.27 -4.74 -14.86
C ASP A 251 -7.66 -4.37 -15.40
N GLN A 252 -8.72 -4.79 -14.70
CA GLN A 252 -10.11 -4.46 -14.99
C GLN A 252 -10.75 -3.72 -13.80
N PRO A 253 -11.64 -2.75 -14.05
CA PRO A 253 -12.34 -2.03 -12.98
C PRO A 253 -13.33 -2.93 -12.24
N LEU A 254 -13.67 -2.56 -11.00
CA LEU A 254 -14.81 -3.14 -10.30
C LEU A 254 -16.11 -2.81 -11.06
N LYS A 255 -17.06 -3.74 -11.02
CA LYS A 255 -18.38 -3.52 -11.64
C LYS A 255 -19.15 -2.51 -10.81
N ARG A 256 -19.80 -1.54 -11.46
CA ARG A 256 -20.77 -0.68 -10.80
C ARG A 256 -22.07 -1.45 -10.54
N VAL A 257 -22.72 -1.13 -9.43
CA VAL A 257 -23.98 -1.75 -9.02
C VAL A 257 -25.04 -0.66 -8.98
N ASP A 258 -26.17 -0.91 -9.63
CA ASP A 258 -27.31 0.00 -9.59
C ASP A 258 -28.09 -0.16 -8.27
N ASN A 259 -28.65 0.93 -7.75
CA ASN A 259 -29.42 0.95 -6.50
C ASN A 259 -30.93 0.76 -6.72
N GLU A 260 -31.35 0.10 -7.80
CA GLU A 260 -32.76 -0.17 -8.13
C GLU A 260 -33.35 -1.37 -7.37
#